data_AF-A0A3Q3ET10-F1
#
_entry.id   AF-A0A3Q3ET10-F1
#
_cell.length_a   1.000
_cell.length_b   1.000
_cell.length_c   1.000
_cell.angle_alpha   90.00
_cell.angle_beta   90.00
_cell.angle_gamma   90.00
#
_symmetry.space_group_name_H-M   'P 1'
#
loop_
_entity.id
_entity.type
_entity.pdbx_description
1 polymer ?
#
loop_
_entity_poly.entity_id
_entity_poly.type
_entity_poly.pdbx_seq_one_letter_code
_entity_poly.pdbx_strand_id
1 'polypeptide(L)'
;MGAAGFTCSKICLCALNILYVMVSLLLVGIAVWGMWFGLVSSFQVVGGVVGVGVFLFLVAVAGLIGAMKHHQVLLFFYMIVLFMVFIVQFSVSSACLAVNREQQEELLEVGWNNSQSTQRDVEKSLNCCGFREVDNNHTCEAVSPPASCLRDVTHLYPV
;
A
#
# COMPACT_ATOMS: atom_id res chain seq x y z
N MET A 1 36.99 0.96 -20.41
CA MET A 1 36.12 0.26 -19.45
C MET A 1 34.63 0.66 -19.56
N GLY A 2 34.11 0.96 -20.77
CA GLY A 2 32.76 1.54 -20.94
C GLY A 2 31.68 0.67 -21.59
N ALA A 3 32.01 -0.53 -22.09
CA ALA A 3 31.04 -1.35 -22.84
C ALA A 3 30.17 -2.27 -21.96
N ALA A 4 30.60 -2.59 -20.73
CA ALA A 4 29.83 -3.42 -19.80
C ALA A 4 28.69 -2.65 -19.11
N GLY A 5 28.80 -1.33 -18.99
CA GLY A 5 27.80 -0.49 -18.31
C GLY A 5 26.49 -0.37 -19.08
N PHE A 6 26.55 -0.10 -20.39
CA PHE A 6 25.34 0.10 -21.19
C PHE A 6 24.49 -1.17 -21.38
N THR A 7 25.14 -2.33 -21.54
CA THR A 7 24.45 -3.62 -21.67
C THR A 7 23.87 -4.07 -20.32
N CYS A 8 24.60 -3.85 -19.22
CA CYS A 8 24.11 -4.15 -17.87
C CYS A 8 22.89 -3.29 -17.53
N SER A 9 22.92 -1.98 -17.81
CA SER A 9 21.77 -1.09 -17.57
C SER A 9 20.53 -1.50 -18.36
N LYS A 10 20.68 -1.91 -19.64
CA LYS A 10 19.54 -2.40 -20.44
C LYS A 10 18.96 -3.71 -19.90
N ILE A 11 19.81 -4.66 -19.51
CA ILE A 11 19.39 -5.95 -18.94
C ILE A 11 18.73 -5.75 -17.57
N CYS A 12 19.33 -4.94 -16.69
CA CYS A 12 18.74 -4.61 -15.40
C CYS A 12 17.40 -3.90 -15.56
N LEU A 13 17.28 -2.95 -16.48
CA LEU A 13 16.00 -2.27 -16.74
C LEU A 13 14.94 -3.25 -17.23
N CYS A 14 15.30 -4.17 -18.13
CA CYS A 14 14.39 -5.21 -18.61
C CYS A 14 13.96 -6.16 -17.47
N ALA A 15 14.92 -6.64 -16.68
CA ALA A 15 14.66 -7.51 -15.53
C ALA A 15 13.78 -6.83 -14.46
N LEU A 16 14.03 -5.55 -14.16
CA LEU A 16 13.23 -4.77 -13.23
C LEU A 16 11.78 -4.61 -13.70
N ASN A 17 11.56 -4.30 -14.99
CA ASN A 17 10.20 -4.19 -15.53
C ASN A 17 9.48 -5.54 -15.56
N ILE A 18 10.16 -6.64 -15.89
CA ILE A 18 9.59 -8.00 -15.79
C ILE A 18 9.19 -8.31 -14.34
N LEU A 19 10.04 -7.99 -13.37
CA LEU A 19 9.74 -8.16 -11.96
C LEU A 19 8.54 -7.30 -11.54
N TYR A 20 8.42 -6.07 -12.05
CA TYR A 20 7.26 -5.21 -11.78
C TYR A 20 5.96 -5.78 -12.34
N VAL A 21 5.99 -6.40 -13.53
CA VAL A 21 4.83 -7.15 -14.06
C VAL A 21 4.46 -8.29 -13.13
N MET A 22 5.42 -9.09 -12.67
CA MET A 22 5.16 -10.20 -11.75
C MET A 22 4.51 -9.73 -10.44
N VAL A 23 5.06 -8.69 -9.82
CA VAL A 23 4.52 -8.11 -8.58
C VAL A 23 3.13 -7.55 -8.81
N SER A 24 2.90 -6.83 -9.91
CA SER A 24 1.59 -6.27 -10.26
C SER A 24 0.52 -7.36 -10.41
N LEU A 25 0.82 -8.44 -11.15
CA LEU A 25 -0.10 -9.56 -11.35
C LEU A 25 -0.40 -10.27 -10.02
N LEU A 26 0.58 -10.38 -9.13
CA LEU A 26 0.38 -10.92 -7.78
C LEU A 26 -0.53 -10.02 -6.94
N LEU A 27 -0.31 -8.69 -6.95
CA LEU A 27 -1.15 -7.73 -6.20
C LEU A 27 -2.60 -7.76 -6.66
N VAL A 28 -2.83 -7.72 -7.98
CA VAL A 28 -4.19 -7.81 -8.54
C VAL A 28 -4.80 -9.19 -8.28
N GLY A 29 -4.02 -10.26 -8.46
CA GLY A 29 -4.48 -11.63 -8.26
C GLY A 29 -4.91 -11.90 -6.82
N ILE A 30 -4.10 -11.50 -5.84
CA ILE A 30 -4.42 -11.66 -4.41
C ILE A 30 -5.63 -10.79 -4.03
N ALA A 31 -5.74 -9.57 -4.55
CA ALA A 31 -6.88 -8.70 -4.27
C ALA A 31 -8.21 -9.26 -4.80
N VAL A 32 -8.23 -9.76 -6.04
CA VAL A 32 -9.41 -10.38 -6.65
C VAL A 32 -9.75 -11.70 -5.95
N TRP A 33 -8.74 -12.51 -5.63
CA TRP A 33 -8.93 -13.76 -4.88
C TRP A 33 -9.52 -13.48 -3.49
N GLY A 34 -8.99 -12.49 -2.77
CA GLY A 34 -9.49 -12.09 -1.44
C GLY A 34 -10.94 -11.59 -1.46
N MET A 35 -11.35 -10.92 -2.54
CA MET A 35 -12.73 -10.48 -2.73
C MET A 35 -13.69 -11.66 -2.93
N TRP A 36 -13.27 -12.71 -3.64
CA TRP A 36 -14.09 -13.90 -3.88
C TRP A 36 -14.40 -14.69 -2.60
N PHE A 37 -13.44 -14.77 -1.68
CA PHE A 37 -13.62 -15.46 -0.39
C PHE A 37 -14.36 -14.62 0.66
N GLY A 38 -14.74 -13.38 0.34
CA GLY A 38 -15.33 -12.46 1.32
C GLY A 38 -14.41 -12.19 2.52
N LEU A 39 -13.09 -12.42 2.36
CA LEU A 39 -12.11 -12.30 3.43
C LEU A 39 -11.70 -10.85 3.67
N VAL A 40 -11.93 -9.96 2.69
CA VAL A 40 -11.64 -8.53 2.79
C VAL A 40 -12.94 -7.75 2.84
N SER A 41 -13.18 -7.06 3.94
CA SER A 41 -14.46 -6.37 4.20
C SER A 41 -14.39 -4.84 3.98
N SER A 42 -13.20 -4.31 3.67
CA SER A 42 -13.02 -2.89 3.30
C SER A 42 -12.68 -2.73 1.83
N PHE A 43 -13.70 -2.32 1.06
CA PHE A 43 -13.58 -1.99 -0.37
C PHE A 43 -12.53 -0.91 -0.66
N GLN A 44 -12.26 0.00 0.29
CA GLN A 44 -11.27 1.07 0.14
C GLN A 44 -9.83 0.52 0.08
N VAL A 45 -9.49 -0.43 0.97
CA VAL A 45 -8.15 -1.02 1.01
C VAL A 45 -7.91 -1.86 -0.24
N VAL A 46 -8.90 -2.67 -0.64
CA VAL A 46 -8.83 -3.46 -1.89
C VAL A 46 -8.68 -2.54 -3.11
N GLY A 47 -9.49 -1.47 -3.18
CA GLY A 47 -9.41 -0.50 -4.27
C GLY A 47 -8.04 0.15 -4.39
N GLY A 48 -7.42 0.48 -3.26
CA GLY A 48 -6.04 0.98 -3.22
C GLY A 48 -5.03 -0.03 -3.77
N VAL A 49 -5.05 -1.27 -3.29
CA VAL A 49 -4.12 -2.34 -3.73
C VAL A 49 -4.30 -2.65 -5.22
N VAL A 50 -5.54 -2.76 -5.70
CA VAL A 50 -5.84 -2.98 -7.12
C VAL A 50 -5.38 -1.80 -7.96
N GLY A 51 -5.62 -0.57 -7.51
CA GLY A 51 -5.19 0.65 -8.19
C GLY A 51 -3.66 0.72 -8.35
N VAL A 52 -2.92 0.45 -7.28
CA VAL A 52 -1.44 0.37 -7.33
C VAL A 52 -1.00 -0.76 -8.25
N GLY A 53 -1.63 -1.94 -8.17
CA GLY A 53 -1.33 -3.06 -9.05
C GLY A 53 -1.48 -2.72 -10.53
N VAL A 54 -2.60 -2.11 -10.93
CA VAL A 54 -2.86 -1.69 -12.32
C VAL A 54 -1.88 -0.59 -12.76
N PHE A 55 -1.61 0.40 -11.90
CA PHE A 55 -0.63 1.44 -12.21
C PHE A 55 0.77 0.87 -12.46
N LEU A 56 1.24 -0.03 -11.60
CA LEU A 56 2.53 -0.72 -11.77
C LEU A 56 2.58 -1.55 -13.06
N PHE A 57 1.47 -2.18 -13.45
CA PHE A 57 1.38 -2.92 -14.72
C PHE A 57 1.62 -2.00 -15.93
N LEU A 58 0.95 -0.84 -15.97
CA LEU A 58 1.08 0.12 -17.07
C LEU A 58 2.50 0.68 -17.17
N VAL A 59 3.11 1.01 -16.04
CA VAL A 59 4.51 1.46 -15.99
C VAL A 59 5.46 0.38 -16.51
N ALA A 60 5.26 -0.86 -16.08
CA ALA A 60 6.10 -1.98 -16.47
C ALA A 60 6.00 -2.31 -17.97
N VAL A 61 4.78 -2.27 -18.53
CA VAL A 61 4.55 -2.44 -19.98
C VAL A 61 5.19 -1.30 -20.77
N ALA A 62 5.01 -0.05 -20.34
CA ALA A 62 5.67 1.10 -20.98
C ALA A 62 7.21 0.99 -20.91
N GLY A 63 7.76 0.58 -19.77
CA GLY A 63 9.20 0.36 -19.61
C GLY A 63 9.73 -0.77 -20.50
N LEU A 64 8.99 -1.87 -20.63
CA LEU A 64 9.35 -3.00 -21.50
C LEU A 64 9.30 -2.62 -22.99
N ILE A 65 8.24 -1.93 -23.42
CA ILE A 65 8.12 -1.42 -24.79
C ILE A 65 9.26 -0.41 -25.08
N GLY A 66 9.62 0.44 -24.12
CA GLY A 66 10.69 1.44 -24.26
C GLY A 66 12.09 0.83 -24.28
N ALA A 67 12.27 -0.32 -23.63
CA ALA A 67 13.51 -1.09 -23.69
C ALA A 67 13.65 -1.84 -25.04
N MET A 68 12.54 -2.38 -25.57
CA MET A 68 12.53 -3.20 -26.79
C MET A 68 12.48 -2.38 -28.09
N LYS A 69 11.61 -1.36 -28.15
CA LYS A 69 11.56 -0.43 -29.27
C LYS A 69 12.51 0.71 -28.89
N HIS A 70 13.56 0.92 -29.67
CA HIS A 70 14.53 2.01 -29.51
C HIS A 70 13.91 3.40 -29.81
N HIS A 71 12.67 3.64 -29.39
CA HIS A 71 11.86 4.81 -29.64
C HIS A 71 12.07 5.80 -28.50
N GLN A 72 12.92 6.82 -28.72
CA GLN A 72 13.31 7.80 -27.69
C GLN A 72 12.12 8.49 -27.00
N VAL A 73 10.99 8.68 -27.71
CA VAL A 73 9.79 9.33 -27.16
C VAL A 73 9.11 8.50 -26.05
N LEU A 74 9.16 7.16 -26.12
CA LEU A 74 8.51 6.31 -25.11
C LEU A 74 9.35 6.23 -23.83
N LEU A 75 10.68 6.28 -23.97
CA LEU A 75 11.59 6.39 -22.83
C LEU A 75 11.43 7.74 -22.11
N PHE A 76 11.16 8.81 -22.87
CA PHE A 76 10.87 10.13 -22.30
C PHE A 76 9.60 10.11 -21.43
N PHE A 77 8.52 9.48 -21.92
CA PHE A 77 7.30 9.31 -21.14
C PHE A 77 7.54 8.47 -19.87
N TYR A 78 8.35 7.39 -19.98
CA TYR A 78 8.74 6.57 -18.83
C TYR A 78 9.48 7.38 -17.75
N MET A 79 10.41 8.26 -18.13
CA MET A 79 11.11 9.12 -17.18
C MET A 79 10.19 10.14 -16.49
N ILE A 80 9.20 10.68 -17.21
CA ILE A 80 8.19 11.57 -16.63
C ILE A 80 7.35 10.82 -15.58
N VAL A 81 6.89 9.61 -15.90
CA VAL A 81 6.08 8.82 -14.96
C VAL A 81 6.89 8.43 -13.74
N LEU A 82 8.14 7.99 -13.90
CA LEU A 82 9.03 7.72 -12.77
C LEU A 82 9.26 8.96 -11.91
N PHE A 83 9.39 10.13 -12.53
CA PHE A 83 9.55 11.38 -11.80
C PHE A 83 8.30 11.75 -10.98
N MET A 84 7.10 11.57 -11.56
CA MET A 84 5.85 11.76 -10.82
C MET A 84 5.72 10.79 -9.64
N VAL A 85 6.10 9.52 -9.84
CA VAL A 85 6.12 8.52 -8.76
C VAL A 85 7.12 8.89 -7.67
N PHE A 86 8.31 9.39 -8.04
CA PHE A 86 9.30 9.87 -7.10
C PHE A 86 8.77 11.03 -6.25
N ILE A 87 8.08 12.01 -6.87
CA ILE A 87 7.44 13.11 -6.14
C ILE A 87 6.43 12.56 -5.14
N VAL A 88 5.52 11.68 -5.57
CA VAL A 88 4.50 11.10 -4.67
C VAL A 88 5.15 10.31 -3.53
N GLN A 89 6.15 9.48 -3.81
CA GLN A 89 6.85 8.70 -2.79
C GLN A 89 7.57 9.61 -1.79
N PHE A 90 8.23 10.66 -2.27
CA PHE A 90 8.89 11.65 -1.42
C PHE A 90 7.87 12.41 -0.56
N SER A 91 6.74 12.80 -1.13
CA SER A 91 5.62 13.43 -0.41
C SER A 91 5.06 12.52 0.67
N VAL A 92 4.81 11.24 0.37
CA VAL A 92 4.32 10.28 1.37
C VAL A 92 5.36 10.07 2.47
N SER A 93 6.63 9.92 2.11
CA SER A 93 7.72 9.71 3.07
C SER A 93 7.89 10.91 4.00
N SER A 94 7.86 12.12 3.47
CA SER A 94 7.93 13.36 4.25
C SER A 94 6.66 13.60 5.09
N ALA A 95 5.47 13.29 4.57
CA ALA A 95 4.24 13.34 5.34
C ALA A 95 4.28 12.35 6.53
N CYS A 96 4.71 11.10 6.31
CA CYS A 96 4.86 10.12 7.38
C CYS A 96 5.90 10.54 8.43
N LEU A 97 6.95 11.27 8.04
CA LEU A 97 7.94 11.82 8.99
C LEU A 97 7.44 13.05 9.75
N ALA A 98 6.55 13.85 9.14
CA ALA A 98 6.02 15.07 9.74
C ALA A 98 4.84 14.82 10.70
N VAL A 99 4.19 13.66 10.62
CA VAL A 99 3.04 13.30 11.48
C VAL A 99 3.54 12.93 12.88
N ASN A 100 3.11 13.71 13.87
CA ASN A 100 3.31 13.42 15.30
C ASN A 100 2.23 12.48 15.84
N ARG A 101 2.45 11.90 17.04
CA ARG A 101 1.50 10.96 17.67
C ARG A 101 0.08 11.53 17.82
N GLU A 102 -0.03 12.78 18.27
CA GLU A 102 -1.34 13.44 18.43
C GLU A 102 -2.10 13.56 17.11
N GLN A 103 -1.41 13.92 16.02
CA GLN A 103 -2.01 14.02 14.69
C GLN A 103 -2.35 12.65 14.11
N GLN A 104 -1.53 11.63 14.40
CA GLN A 104 -1.82 10.25 14.02
C GLN A 104 -3.09 9.75 14.71
N GLU A 105 -3.23 9.99 16.02
CA GLU A 105 -4.43 9.61 16.77
C GLU A 105 -5.68 10.33 16.24
N GLU A 106 -5.61 11.64 16.00
CA GLU A 106 -6.74 12.42 15.46
C GLU A 106 -7.18 11.91 14.08
N LEU A 107 -6.23 11.68 13.16
CA LEU A 107 -6.54 11.16 11.82
C LEU A 107 -7.14 9.76 11.87
N LEU A 108 -6.63 8.90 12.76
CA LEU A 108 -7.17 7.57 12.98
C LEU A 108 -8.55 7.61 13.65
N GLU A 109 -8.81 8.54 14.55
CA GLU A 109 -10.11 8.74 15.22
C GLU A 109 -11.17 9.22 14.23
N VAL A 110 -10.81 10.17 13.35
CA VAL A 110 -11.65 10.63 12.24
C VAL A 110 -11.92 9.48 11.26
N GLY A 111 -10.89 8.72 10.88
CA GLY A 111 -11.02 7.55 10.02
C GLY A 111 -11.89 6.44 10.63
N TRP A 112 -11.74 6.22 11.94
CA TRP A 112 -12.54 5.29 12.72
C TRP A 112 -14.01 5.69 12.68
N ASN A 113 -14.33 6.94 13.04
CA ASN A 113 -15.71 7.41 13.10
C ASN A 113 -16.39 7.53 11.72
N ASN A 114 -15.63 7.55 10.63
CA ASN A 114 -16.16 7.70 9.28
C ASN A 114 -16.74 6.39 8.69
N SER A 115 -16.23 5.22 9.09
CA SER A 115 -16.54 3.95 8.42
C SER A 115 -16.76 2.79 9.38
N GLN A 116 -18.02 2.43 9.62
CA GLN A 116 -18.39 1.28 10.47
C GLN A 116 -17.92 -0.07 9.91
N SER A 117 -17.80 -0.21 8.58
CA SER A 117 -17.23 -1.43 7.98
C SER A 117 -15.74 -1.56 8.29
N THR A 118 -14.99 -0.45 8.22
CA THR A 118 -13.56 -0.45 8.58
C THR A 118 -13.36 -0.77 10.06
N GLN A 119 -14.24 -0.29 10.96
CA GLN A 119 -14.20 -0.63 12.38
C GLN A 119 -14.28 -2.15 12.60
N ARG A 120 -15.33 -2.80 12.07
CA ARG A 120 -15.53 -4.26 12.23
C ARG A 120 -14.36 -5.07 11.70
N ASP A 121 -13.75 -4.62 10.61
CA ASP A 121 -12.61 -5.31 9.99
C ASP A 121 -11.36 -5.24 10.83
N VAL A 122 -11.10 -4.07 11.40
CA VAL A 122 -9.98 -3.84 12.30
C VAL A 122 -10.18 -4.64 13.58
N GLU A 123 -11.37 -4.61 14.18
CA GLU A 123 -11.73 -5.38 15.37
C GLU A 123 -11.56 -6.89 15.17
N LYS A 124 -12.04 -7.42 14.04
CA LYS A 124 -11.92 -8.84 13.70
C LYS A 124 -10.48 -9.26 13.38
N SER A 125 -9.73 -8.41 12.68
CA SER A 125 -8.36 -8.72 12.24
C SER A 125 -7.34 -8.61 13.39
N LEU A 126 -7.52 -7.63 14.28
CA LEU A 126 -6.61 -7.38 15.41
C LEU A 126 -7.11 -7.97 16.74
N ASN A 127 -8.30 -8.58 16.76
CA ASN A 127 -8.95 -9.11 17.97
C ASN A 127 -9.02 -8.05 19.08
N CYS A 128 -9.54 -6.87 18.74
CA CYS A 128 -9.72 -5.74 19.64
C CYS A 128 -11.17 -5.23 19.55
N CYS A 129 -11.58 -4.35 20.46
CA CYS A 129 -12.92 -3.77 20.47
C CYS A 129 -12.86 -2.30 20.88
N GLY A 130 -13.45 -1.43 20.07
CA GLY A 130 -13.43 0.01 20.29
C GLY A 130 -12.08 0.68 20.00
N PHE A 131 -12.12 1.97 19.69
CA PHE A 131 -10.93 2.74 19.31
C PHE A 131 -10.01 2.99 20.51
N ARG A 132 -10.41 3.85 21.45
CA ARG A 132 -9.64 4.19 22.66
C ARG A 132 -9.98 3.32 23.86
N GLU A 133 -11.27 3.09 24.07
CA GLU A 133 -11.81 2.30 25.18
C GLU A 133 -12.78 1.24 24.63
N VAL A 134 -12.93 0.14 25.37
CA VAL A 134 -13.88 -0.91 25.05
C VAL A 134 -15.27 -0.44 25.48
N ASP A 135 -16.17 -0.24 24.52
CA ASP A 135 -17.56 0.09 24.82
C ASP A 135 -18.36 -1.20 25.08
N ASN A 136 -18.78 -1.40 26.33
CA ASN A 136 -19.56 -2.56 26.75
C ASN A 136 -21.00 -2.58 26.20
N ASN A 137 -21.48 -1.47 25.63
CA ASN A 137 -22.80 -1.40 25.00
C ASN A 137 -22.77 -1.81 23.52
N HIS A 138 -21.58 -1.94 22.91
CA HIS A 138 -21.42 -2.35 21.53
C HIS A 138 -21.07 -3.85 21.47
N THR A 139 -21.83 -4.62 20.68
CA THR A 139 -21.55 -6.05 20.48
C THR A 139 -20.33 -6.21 19.56
N CYS A 140 -19.17 -6.47 20.14
CA CYS A 140 -17.96 -6.88 19.43
C CYS A 140 -17.88 -8.40 19.30
N GLU A 141 -17.46 -8.89 18.13
CA GLU A 141 -17.20 -10.31 17.88
C GLU A 141 -15.80 -10.78 18.35
N ALA A 142 -15.03 -9.89 19.01
CA ALA A 142 -13.65 -10.18 19.44
C ALA A 142 -13.60 -11.17 20.63
N VAL A 143 -12.57 -12.03 20.63
CA VAL A 143 -12.32 -13.04 21.67
C VAL A 143 -11.82 -12.38 22.97
N SER A 144 -12.30 -12.90 24.11
CA SER A 144 -12.08 -12.34 25.46
C SER A 144 -10.65 -12.52 26.01
N PRO A 145 -10.10 -11.55 26.77
CA PRO A 145 -10.64 -10.21 27.04
C PRO A 145 -10.26 -9.21 25.93
N PRO A 146 -11.22 -8.40 25.43
CA PRO A 146 -10.94 -7.44 24.37
C PRO A 146 -10.10 -6.28 24.92
N ALA A 147 -9.04 -5.92 24.20
CA ALA A 147 -8.29 -4.68 24.40
C ALA A 147 -8.77 -3.62 23.39
N SER A 148 -8.49 -2.34 23.65
CA SER A 148 -8.75 -1.27 22.67
C SER A 148 -7.86 -1.41 21.43
N CYS A 149 -8.38 -1.01 20.27
CA CYS A 149 -7.69 -1.11 18.98
C CYS A 149 -6.60 -0.04 18.81
N LEU A 150 -6.70 1.08 19.52
CA LEU A 150 -5.61 2.05 19.68
C LEU A 150 -4.58 1.49 20.67
N ARG A 151 -3.91 0.39 20.29
CA ARG A 151 -2.70 -0.02 20.98
C ARG A 151 -1.59 0.94 20.59
N ASP A 152 -1.33 1.87 21.50
CA ASP A 152 -0.09 2.61 21.50
C ASP A 152 1.09 1.63 21.48
N VAL A 153 2.11 2.01 20.74
CA VAL A 153 3.42 1.37 20.58
C VAL A 153 4.20 1.36 21.91
N THR A 154 3.55 1.65 23.04
CA THR A 154 4.10 1.71 24.40
C THR A 154 4.63 0.37 24.91
N HIS A 155 4.33 -0.76 24.24
CA HIS A 155 4.96 -2.03 24.56
C HIS A 155 6.35 -2.26 23.90
N LEU A 156 6.85 -1.34 23.05
CA LEU A 156 8.19 -1.46 22.45
C LEU A 156 9.26 -0.55 23.09
N TYR A 157 8.92 0.26 24.09
CA TYR A 157 9.88 1.02 24.89
C TYR A 157 9.49 0.93 26.37
N PRO A 158 10.10 0.01 27.15
CA PRO A 158 10.03 0.12 28.60
C PRO A 158 10.88 1.33 29.01
N VAL A 159 10.26 2.28 29.71
CA VAL A 159 10.97 3.19 30.61
C VAL A 159 11.28 2.44 31.89
#